data_AF-A0A7Z9L805-F1
#
_entry.id   AF-A0A7Z9L805-F1
#
_cell.length_a   1.000
_cell.length_b   1.000
_cell.length_c   1.000
_cell.angle_alpha   90.00
_cell.angle_beta   90.00
_cell.angle_gamma   90.00
#
_symmetry.space_group_name_H-M   'P 1'
#
loop_
_entity.id
_entity.type
_entity.pdbx_description
1 polymer ?
#
loop_
_entity_poly.entity_id
_entity_poly.type
_entity_poly.pdbx_seq_one_letter_code
_entity_poly.pdbx_strand_id
1 'polypeptide(L)'
;GSITAATSSPISVGAAAAIIMAGSKAEELGIAERTLILFVGDNGTHKRIKSQLNGQTIVGGKGKTTDAGTRVPFVAYWPGVIKAGQVSEDLVDFSDFLPTTLEAIQATVPAGLDGQSFLPQLLGKPGKPRQWMHCYYCPRPEKIKPVRFVRDQRWKLYGSGQFFDVSSDPLEQRPLAKSALNGTAAEAHRKLTAALQSMPAKGQSLLKFAK
;
A
#
# COMPACT_ATOMS: atom_id res chain seq x y z
N GLY A 1 -7.04 -23.17 -16.12
CA GLY A 1 -7.50 -22.97 -14.73
C GLY A 1 -7.76 -21.48 -14.52
N SER A 2 -8.75 -21.12 -13.70
CA SER A 2 -9.06 -19.72 -13.39
C SER A 2 -7.95 -19.11 -12.53
N ILE A 3 -7.24 -18.13 -13.07
CA ILE A 3 -6.28 -17.31 -12.34
C ILE A 3 -7.06 -16.24 -11.60
N THR A 4 -7.02 -16.26 -10.27
CA THR A 4 -7.74 -15.28 -9.47
C THR A 4 -6.83 -14.69 -8.40
N ALA A 5 -6.75 -13.36 -8.48
CA ALA A 5 -5.91 -12.48 -7.70
C ALA A 5 -6.40 -12.28 -6.26
N ALA A 6 -5.48 -12.19 -5.29
CA ALA A 6 -5.73 -11.53 -4.02
C ALA A 6 -5.66 -10.01 -4.23
N THR A 7 -6.78 -9.29 -4.27
CA THR A 7 -6.75 -7.81 -4.42
C THR A 7 -7.55 -7.07 -3.36
N SER A 8 -7.32 -5.77 -3.27
CA SER A 8 -8.12 -4.79 -2.52
C SER A 8 -8.98 -3.90 -3.44
N SER A 9 -9.09 -4.24 -4.74
CA SER A 9 -9.78 -3.46 -5.81
C SER A 9 -9.92 -4.25 -7.12
N PRO A 10 -10.84 -3.90 -8.04
CA PRO A 10 -10.89 -4.49 -9.37
C PRO A 10 -9.53 -4.35 -10.09
N ILE A 11 -9.02 -5.47 -10.58
CA ILE A 11 -7.72 -5.59 -11.25
C ILE A 11 -7.77 -4.75 -12.53
N SER A 12 -6.77 -3.91 -12.78
CA SER A 12 -6.64 -3.29 -14.10
C SER A 12 -6.35 -4.39 -15.14
N VAL A 13 -6.92 -4.29 -16.34
CA VAL A 13 -6.75 -5.31 -17.40
C VAL A 13 -5.28 -5.69 -17.63
N GLY A 14 -4.36 -4.71 -17.50
CA GLY A 14 -2.91 -4.96 -17.63
C GLY A 14 -2.31 -5.81 -16.50
N ALA A 15 -2.75 -5.63 -15.25
CA ALA A 15 -2.28 -6.44 -14.12
C ALA A 15 -2.75 -7.89 -14.25
N ALA A 16 -4.00 -8.11 -14.68
CA ALA A 16 -4.52 -9.45 -14.95
C ALA A 16 -3.70 -10.13 -16.07
N ALA A 17 -3.43 -9.42 -17.18
CA ALA A 17 -2.64 -9.96 -18.28
C ALA A 17 -1.22 -10.35 -17.85
N ALA A 18 -0.53 -9.51 -17.08
CA ALA A 18 0.83 -9.78 -16.61
C ALA A 18 0.91 -11.06 -15.76
N ILE A 19 -0.05 -11.25 -14.86
CA ILE A 19 -0.11 -12.43 -13.98
C ILE A 19 -0.49 -13.68 -14.76
N ILE A 20 -1.40 -13.55 -15.72
CA ILE A 20 -1.74 -14.66 -16.62
C ILE A 20 -0.50 -15.10 -17.39
N MET A 21 0.22 -14.16 -18.02
CA MET A 21 1.43 -14.49 -18.78
C MET A 21 2.52 -15.11 -17.88
N ALA A 22 2.78 -14.53 -16.71
CA ALA A 22 3.78 -15.04 -15.79
C ALA A 22 3.39 -16.41 -15.20
N GLY A 23 2.12 -16.58 -14.84
CA GLY A 23 1.55 -17.85 -14.35
C GLY A 23 1.61 -18.94 -15.40
N SER A 24 1.12 -18.68 -16.61
CA SER A 24 1.21 -19.62 -17.74
C SER A 24 2.65 -20.00 -18.03
N LYS A 25 3.60 -19.05 -17.98
CA LYS A 25 5.01 -19.39 -18.19
C LYS A 25 5.56 -20.29 -17.08
N ALA A 26 5.17 -20.05 -15.83
CA ALA A 26 5.56 -20.90 -14.71
C ALA A 26 4.94 -22.31 -14.80
N GLU A 27 3.72 -22.43 -15.32
CA GLU A 27 3.05 -23.71 -15.60
C GLU A 27 3.78 -24.49 -16.69
N GLU A 28 4.12 -23.85 -17.81
CA GLU A 28 4.91 -24.46 -18.90
C GLU A 28 6.25 -25.02 -18.43
N LEU A 29 6.90 -24.32 -17.48
CA LEU A 29 8.19 -24.72 -16.92
C LEU A 29 8.07 -25.73 -15.77
N GLY A 30 6.86 -26.11 -15.35
CA GLY A 30 6.64 -27.01 -14.22
C GLY A 30 7.12 -26.44 -12.88
N ILE A 31 7.09 -25.11 -12.72
CA ILE A 31 7.56 -24.41 -11.51
C ILE A 31 6.48 -23.59 -10.80
N ALA A 32 5.25 -23.58 -11.32
CA ALA A 32 4.16 -22.74 -10.80
C ALA A 32 3.91 -22.91 -9.29
N GLU A 33 3.83 -24.15 -8.80
CA GLU A 33 3.55 -24.44 -7.37
C GLU A 33 4.66 -24.00 -6.40
N ARG A 34 5.87 -23.73 -6.92
CA ARG A 34 7.03 -23.21 -6.16
C ARG A 34 7.38 -21.77 -6.51
N THR A 35 6.48 -21.07 -7.20
CA THR A 35 6.68 -19.68 -7.64
C THR A 35 5.60 -18.79 -7.05
N LEU A 36 5.96 -17.95 -6.09
CA LEU A 36 5.13 -16.83 -5.64
C LEU A 36 5.29 -15.66 -6.62
N ILE A 37 4.22 -15.31 -7.31
CA ILE A 37 4.16 -14.16 -8.22
C ILE A 37 3.48 -13.00 -7.49
N LEU A 38 4.21 -11.90 -7.33
CA LEU A 38 3.70 -10.64 -6.76
C LEU A 38 3.69 -9.57 -7.85
N PHE A 39 2.51 -9.08 -8.20
CA PHE A 39 2.35 -7.93 -9.10
C PHE A 39 1.95 -6.71 -8.29
N VAL A 40 2.77 -5.66 -8.31
CA VAL A 40 2.54 -4.42 -7.55
C VAL A 40 3.00 -3.20 -8.33
N GLY A 41 2.28 -2.08 -8.21
CA GLY A 41 2.74 -0.78 -8.72
C GLY A 41 3.72 -0.09 -7.78
N ASP A 42 4.66 0.69 -8.30
CA ASP A 42 5.61 1.48 -7.48
C ASP A 42 4.98 2.74 -6.88
N ASN A 43 4.09 3.38 -7.64
CA ASN A 43 3.36 4.59 -7.31
C ASN A 43 2.11 4.72 -8.20
N GLY A 44 1.25 5.68 -7.88
CA GLY A 44 0.15 6.08 -8.74
C GLY A 44 0.58 6.44 -10.17
N THR A 45 -0.34 6.33 -11.11
CA THR A 45 -0.08 6.53 -12.55
C THR A 45 0.17 8.01 -12.89
N HIS A 46 0.70 8.27 -14.09
CA HIS A 46 0.89 9.63 -14.59
C HIS A 46 -0.44 10.40 -14.60
N LYS A 47 -0.42 11.71 -14.32
CA LYS A 47 -1.61 12.61 -14.23
C LYS A 47 -2.46 12.73 -15.50
N ARG A 48 -2.03 12.12 -16.61
CA ARG A 48 -2.75 12.07 -17.89
C ARG A 48 -3.57 10.78 -18.03
N ILE A 49 -3.27 9.77 -17.22
CA ILE A 49 -3.94 8.47 -17.25
C ILE A 49 -5.20 8.60 -16.40
N LYS A 50 -6.31 8.11 -16.96
CA LYS A 50 -7.59 7.96 -16.28
C LYS A 50 -7.88 6.47 -16.15
N SER A 51 -8.35 6.05 -14.99
CA SER A 51 -8.70 4.66 -14.70
C SER A 51 -10.06 4.61 -14.01
N GLN A 52 -10.75 3.48 -14.10
CA GLN A 52 -12.02 3.27 -13.41
C GLN A 52 -11.79 2.47 -12.13
N LEU A 53 -12.37 2.92 -11.02
CA LEU A 53 -12.37 2.23 -9.74
C LEU A 53 -13.77 2.35 -9.12
N ASN A 54 -14.45 1.24 -8.89
CA ASN A 54 -15.80 1.19 -8.30
C ASN A 54 -16.80 2.17 -8.96
N GLY A 55 -16.79 2.23 -10.30
CA GLY A 55 -17.67 3.12 -11.07
C GLY A 55 -17.24 4.59 -11.11
N GLN A 56 -16.11 4.95 -10.50
CA GLN A 56 -15.58 6.32 -10.49
C GLN A 56 -14.33 6.43 -11.37
N THR A 57 -14.21 7.55 -12.08
CA THR A 57 -12.99 7.89 -12.82
C THR A 57 -11.95 8.49 -11.90
N ILE A 58 -10.83 7.78 -11.75
CA ILE A 58 -9.65 8.22 -11.00
C ILE A 58 -8.61 8.75 -11.99
N VAL A 59 -8.14 9.98 -11.75
CA VAL A 59 -7.03 10.58 -12.50
C VAL A 59 -5.74 10.25 -11.77
N GLY A 60 -4.71 9.81 -12.51
CA GLY A 60 -3.40 9.47 -11.95
C GLY A 60 -2.79 10.58 -11.09
N GLY A 61 -2.09 10.18 -10.03
CA GLY A 61 -1.53 11.07 -9.03
C GLY A 61 -0.03 10.98 -8.85
N LYS A 62 0.75 10.46 -9.82
CA LYS A 62 2.22 10.31 -9.68
C LYS A 62 2.86 11.58 -9.12
N GLY A 63 3.60 11.40 -8.03
CA GLY A 63 4.28 12.47 -7.29
C GLY A 63 3.37 13.32 -6.38
N LYS A 64 2.11 12.92 -6.17
CA LYS A 64 1.23 13.44 -5.13
C LYS A 64 1.19 12.47 -3.95
N THR A 65 0.85 13.00 -2.78
CA THR A 65 0.65 12.20 -1.54
C THR A 65 -0.79 11.75 -1.34
N THR A 66 -1.72 12.05 -2.25
CA THR A 66 -3.10 11.58 -2.20
C THR A 66 -3.19 10.09 -2.60
N ASP A 67 -4.33 9.45 -2.38
CA ASP A 67 -4.52 8.04 -2.76
C ASP A 67 -4.26 7.77 -4.24
N ALA A 68 -4.58 8.71 -5.14
CA ALA A 68 -4.22 8.59 -6.57
C ALA A 68 -2.71 8.53 -6.85
N GLY A 69 -1.87 8.94 -5.90
CA GLY A 69 -0.40 8.90 -5.98
C GLY A 69 0.23 7.75 -5.21
N THR A 70 -0.44 7.21 -4.18
CA THR A 70 0.15 6.22 -3.26
C THR A 70 -0.57 4.87 -3.27
N ARG A 71 -1.86 4.80 -3.61
CA ARG A 71 -2.61 3.55 -3.71
C ARG A 71 -2.36 2.93 -5.08
N VAL A 72 -1.83 1.71 -5.08
CA VAL A 72 -1.44 0.96 -6.28
C VAL A 72 -2.15 -0.39 -6.30
N PRO A 73 -2.36 -1.00 -7.48
CA PRO A 73 -2.82 -2.38 -7.54
C PRO A 73 -1.76 -3.30 -6.94
N PHE A 74 -2.22 -4.28 -6.16
CA PHE A 74 -1.42 -5.39 -5.68
C PHE A 74 -2.17 -6.69 -5.91
N VAL A 75 -1.47 -7.68 -6.45
CA VAL A 75 -1.95 -9.05 -6.62
C VAL A 75 -0.86 -10.03 -6.22
N ALA A 76 -1.25 -11.07 -5.50
CA ALA A 76 -0.42 -12.26 -5.30
C ALA A 76 -1.04 -13.49 -5.99
N TYR A 77 -0.19 -14.35 -6.54
CA TYR A 77 -0.55 -15.63 -7.14
C TYR A 77 0.47 -16.70 -6.75
N TRP A 78 -0.02 -17.79 -6.17
CA TRP A 78 0.79 -18.95 -5.79
C TRP A 78 -0.09 -20.21 -5.81
N PRO A 79 -0.10 -20.97 -6.93
CA PRO A 79 -0.94 -22.14 -7.10
C PRO A 79 -0.76 -23.17 -6.00
N GLY A 80 -1.87 -23.72 -5.51
CA GLY A 80 -1.88 -24.70 -4.42
C GLY A 80 -1.62 -24.12 -3.03
N VAL A 81 -1.20 -22.85 -2.93
CA VAL A 81 -0.84 -22.20 -1.65
C VAL A 81 -1.77 -21.04 -1.30
N ILE A 82 -2.01 -20.13 -2.25
CA ILE A 82 -2.97 -19.03 -2.11
C ILE A 82 -4.32 -19.47 -2.69
N LYS A 83 -5.40 -19.30 -1.92
CA LYS A 83 -6.75 -19.62 -2.41
C LYS A 83 -7.18 -18.57 -3.44
N ALA A 84 -7.54 -19.04 -4.63
CA ALA A 84 -8.06 -18.19 -5.70
C ALA A 84 -9.32 -17.42 -5.28
N GLY A 85 -9.41 -16.15 -5.67
CA GLY A 85 -10.62 -15.33 -5.50
C GLY A 85 -10.74 -14.66 -4.15
N GLN A 86 -9.69 -14.71 -3.34
CA GLN A 86 -9.64 -13.95 -2.11
C GLN A 86 -9.47 -12.46 -2.40
N VAL A 87 -10.03 -11.64 -1.52
CA VAL A 87 -9.86 -10.19 -1.51
C VAL A 87 -9.50 -9.85 -0.08
N SER A 88 -8.42 -9.11 0.11
CA SER A 88 -8.01 -8.61 1.43
C SER A 88 -8.05 -7.09 1.42
N GLU A 89 -8.68 -6.52 2.44
CA GLU A 89 -8.71 -5.08 2.66
C GLU A 89 -7.62 -4.61 3.64
N ASP A 90 -6.77 -5.53 4.11
CA ASP A 90 -5.66 -5.21 4.99
C ASP A 90 -4.66 -4.27 4.30
N LEU A 91 -4.08 -3.35 5.08
CA LEU A 91 -3.06 -2.45 4.58
C LEU A 91 -1.76 -3.21 4.29
N VAL A 92 -1.18 -2.93 3.13
CA VAL A 92 0.14 -3.42 2.71
C VAL A 92 1.01 -2.23 2.36
N ASP A 93 2.14 -2.11 3.03
CA ASP A 93 3.20 -1.15 2.72
C ASP A 93 4.28 -1.77 1.84
N PHE A 94 4.96 -0.97 1.04
CA PHE A 94 6.04 -1.47 0.19
C PHE A 94 7.20 -2.04 1.04
N SER A 95 7.40 -1.53 2.26
CA SER A 95 8.35 -2.08 3.24
C SER A 95 7.99 -3.49 3.71
N ASP A 96 6.73 -3.91 3.60
CA ASP A 96 6.24 -5.22 4.04
C ASP A 96 6.67 -6.36 3.09
N PHE A 97 7.11 -6.04 1.87
CA PHE A 97 7.51 -7.05 0.87
C PHE A 97 8.76 -7.82 1.31
N LEU A 98 9.78 -7.16 1.84
CA LEU A 98 11.01 -7.81 2.30
C LEU A 98 10.74 -8.89 3.38
N PRO A 99 10.10 -8.59 4.52
CA PRO A 99 9.82 -9.61 5.53
C PRO A 99 8.86 -10.68 5.00
N THR A 100 7.92 -10.35 4.13
CA THR A 100 7.02 -11.34 3.51
C THR A 100 7.78 -12.31 2.61
N THR A 101 8.69 -11.83 1.77
CA THR A 101 9.49 -12.69 0.89
C THR A 101 10.41 -13.59 1.70
N LEU A 102 11.07 -13.05 2.75
CA LEU A 102 11.92 -13.84 3.64
C LEU A 102 11.12 -14.94 4.36
N GLU A 103 9.93 -14.62 4.87
CA GLU A 103 9.05 -15.61 5.48
C GLU A 103 8.61 -16.69 4.48
N ALA A 104 8.25 -16.29 3.25
CA ALA A 104 7.79 -17.21 2.21
C ALA A 104 8.86 -18.23 1.80
N ILE A 105 10.14 -17.84 1.83
CA ILE A 105 11.27 -18.75 1.55
C ILE A 105 11.86 -19.39 2.82
N GLN A 106 11.22 -19.20 3.98
CA GLN A 106 11.67 -19.71 5.28
C GLN A 106 13.07 -19.22 5.68
N ALA A 107 13.44 -18.01 5.26
CA ALA A 107 14.67 -17.34 5.66
C ALA A 107 14.49 -16.57 6.98
N THR A 108 15.61 -16.27 7.64
CA THR A 108 15.62 -15.44 8.84
C THR A 108 15.23 -14.00 8.51
N VAL A 109 14.22 -13.48 9.19
CA VAL A 109 13.83 -12.07 9.11
C VAL A 109 14.70 -11.27 10.08
N PRO A 110 15.52 -10.30 9.61
CA PRO A 110 16.33 -9.48 10.50
C PRO A 110 15.45 -8.58 11.37
N ALA A 111 15.94 -8.25 12.58
CA ALA A 111 15.29 -7.27 13.44
C ALA A 111 15.45 -5.84 12.89
N GLY A 112 14.57 -4.92 13.32
CA GLY A 112 14.67 -3.51 12.99
C GLY A 112 14.14 -3.12 11.60
N LEU A 113 13.36 -3.99 10.95
CA LEU A 113 12.62 -3.63 9.74
C LEU A 113 11.38 -2.79 10.08
N ASP A 114 11.07 -1.81 9.25
CA ASP A 114 9.80 -1.05 9.31
C ASP A 114 8.60 -1.89 8.82
N GLY A 115 8.89 -2.88 7.97
CA GLY A 115 7.90 -3.76 7.37
C GLY A 115 7.46 -4.89 8.30
N GLN A 116 6.24 -5.36 8.09
CA GLN A 116 5.67 -6.54 8.72
C GLN A 116 5.15 -7.50 7.66
N SER A 117 5.39 -8.80 7.81
CA SER A 117 4.96 -9.77 6.82
C SER A 117 3.43 -9.80 6.67
N PHE A 118 2.97 -9.86 5.42
CA PHE A 118 1.58 -10.10 5.06
C PHE A 118 1.32 -11.53 4.54
N LEU A 119 2.29 -12.46 4.70
CA LEU A 119 2.12 -13.84 4.26
C LEU A 119 0.87 -14.52 4.88
N PRO A 120 0.54 -14.35 6.18
CA PRO A 120 -0.68 -14.93 6.74
C PRO A 120 -1.95 -14.51 5.99
N GLN A 121 -2.04 -13.24 5.55
CA GLN A 121 -3.15 -12.73 4.76
C GLN A 121 -3.26 -13.44 3.41
N LEU A 122 -2.13 -13.65 2.73
CA LEU A 122 -2.11 -14.41 1.46
C LEU A 122 -2.61 -15.85 1.63
N LEU A 123 -2.30 -16.45 2.78
CA LEU A 123 -2.70 -17.82 3.10
C LEU A 123 -4.11 -17.94 3.68
N GLY A 124 -4.83 -16.82 3.85
CA GLY A 124 -6.13 -16.79 4.53
C GLY A 124 -6.07 -17.23 5.99
N LYS A 125 -4.91 -17.08 6.64
CA LYS A 125 -4.67 -17.44 8.04
C LYS A 125 -4.81 -16.21 8.95
N PRO A 126 -5.13 -16.41 10.24
CA PRO A 126 -5.04 -15.34 11.23
C PRO A 126 -3.63 -14.72 11.23
N GLY A 127 -3.58 -13.39 11.19
CA GLY A 127 -2.33 -12.63 11.20
C GLY A 127 -2.45 -11.38 12.08
N LYS A 128 -1.46 -10.50 12.00
CA LYS A 128 -1.50 -9.18 12.65
C LYS A 128 -1.47 -8.08 11.56
N PRO A 129 -2.62 -7.74 10.96
CA PRO A 129 -2.68 -6.71 9.92
C PRO A 129 -2.11 -5.38 10.39
N ARG A 130 -1.47 -4.67 9.46
CA ARG A 130 -0.91 -3.34 9.71
C ARG A 130 -2.04 -2.38 10.09
N GLN A 131 -1.86 -1.67 11.20
CA GLN A 131 -2.88 -0.75 11.71
C GLN A 131 -2.85 0.63 11.04
N TRP A 132 -1.67 1.03 10.54
CA TRP A 132 -1.46 2.28 9.83
C TRP A 132 -0.16 2.25 9.01
N MET A 133 -0.09 3.13 8.01
CA MET A 133 1.08 3.37 7.15
C MET A 133 1.58 4.79 7.37
N HIS A 134 2.88 5.02 7.17
CA HIS A 134 3.50 6.34 7.21
C HIS A 134 4.16 6.64 5.87
N CYS A 135 4.03 7.88 5.41
CA CYS A 135 4.76 8.36 4.24
C CYS A 135 5.47 9.66 4.59
N TYR A 136 6.74 9.76 4.22
CA TYR A 136 7.51 10.99 4.18
C TYR A 136 7.94 11.26 2.73
N TYR A 137 7.45 12.34 2.14
CA TYR A 137 7.65 12.65 0.74
C TYR A 137 8.37 14.00 0.59
N CYS A 138 9.62 13.93 0.11
CA CYS A 138 10.47 15.09 -0.13
C CYS A 138 11.43 14.80 -1.29
N PRO A 139 10.94 14.68 -2.54
CA PRO A 139 11.73 14.22 -3.67
C PRO A 139 12.81 15.21 -4.12
N ARG A 140 12.70 16.47 -3.70
CA ARG A 140 13.63 17.58 -4.00
C ARG A 140 13.80 18.44 -2.75
N PRO A 141 14.59 18.01 -1.75
CA PRO A 141 14.74 18.72 -0.48
C PRO A 141 15.21 20.18 -0.61
N GLU A 142 15.91 20.49 -1.71
CA GLU A 142 16.39 21.82 -2.04
C GLU A 142 15.31 22.75 -2.63
N LYS A 143 14.16 22.21 -3.04
CA LYS A 143 13.06 22.95 -3.69
C LYS A 143 11.70 22.81 -3.03
N ILE A 144 11.47 21.74 -2.27
CA ILE A 144 10.14 21.34 -1.82
C ILE A 144 10.17 21.01 -0.33
N LYS A 145 9.27 21.62 0.45
CA LYS A 145 9.07 21.25 1.85
C LYS A 145 8.53 19.82 1.93
N PRO A 146 8.99 19.00 2.90
CA PRO A 146 8.50 17.66 3.05
C PRO A 146 7.00 17.64 3.36
N VAL A 147 6.29 16.71 2.74
CA VAL A 147 4.93 16.34 3.13
C VAL A 147 5.02 14.99 3.83
N ARG A 148 4.38 14.87 4.99
CA ARG A 148 4.24 13.58 5.66
C ARG A 148 2.81 13.33 6.07
N PHE A 149 2.42 12.06 6.11
CA PHE A 149 1.13 11.64 6.61
C PHE A 149 1.22 10.27 7.26
N VAL A 150 0.22 9.96 8.08
CA VAL A 150 -0.12 8.59 8.46
C VAL A 150 -1.55 8.30 8.04
N ARG A 151 -1.84 7.05 7.69
CA ARG A 151 -3.21 6.62 7.36
C ARG A 151 -3.51 5.24 7.89
N ASP A 152 -4.78 4.95 8.13
CA ASP A 152 -5.30 3.59 8.17
C ASP A 152 -6.14 3.30 6.92
N GLN A 153 -7.04 2.31 6.96
CA GLN A 153 -7.86 1.94 5.81
C GLN A 153 -8.83 3.06 5.38
N ARG A 154 -9.33 3.87 6.31
CA ARG A 154 -10.37 4.88 6.06
C ARG A 154 -9.89 6.31 6.30
N TRP A 155 -8.99 6.50 7.23
CA TRP A 155 -8.62 7.82 7.75
C TRP A 155 -7.19 8.17 7.42
N LYS A 156 -6.95 9.45 7.14
CA LYS A 156 -5.62 9.96 6.81
C LYS A 156 -5.35 11.29 7.50
N LEU A 157 -4.22 11.38 8.20
CA LEU A 157 -3.78 12.56 8.94
C LEU A 157 -2.45 13.05 8.38
N TYR A 158 -2.42 14.28 7.90
CA TYR A 158 -1.22 14.96 7.44
C TYR A 158 -0.46 15.62 8.59
N GLY A 159 0.85 15.80 8.40
CA GLY A 159 1.71 16.62 9.27
C GLY A 159 1.26 18.06 9.44
N SER A 160 0.46 18.59 8.50
CA SER A 160 -0.17 19.92 8.58
C SER A 160 -1.36 19.97 9.55
N GLY A 161 -1.85 18.82 10.02
CA GLY A 161 -3.07 18.70 10.83
C GLY A 161 -4.34 18.47 10.01
N GLN A 162 -4.27 18.45 8.68
CA GLN A 162 -5.42 18.10 7.84
C GLN A 162 -5.77 16.62 8.00
N PHE A 163 -7.06 16.34 8.21
CA PHE A 163 -7.58 15.00 8.47
C PHE A 163 -8.72 14.68 7.49
N PHE A 164 -8.69 13.50 6.87
CA PHE A 164 -9.62 13.12 5.81
C PHE A 164 -10.24 11.75 6.05
N ASP A 165 -11.50 11.60 5.66
CA ASP A 165 -12.14 10.30 5.42
C ASP A 165 -11.94 9.92 3.94
N VAL A 166 -10.87 9.17 3.64
CA VAL A 166 -10.52 8.82 2.25
C VAL A 166 -11.50 7.84 1.61
N SER A 167 -12.35 7.17 2.40
CA SER A 167 -13.40 6.30 1.86
C SER A 167 -14.52 7.09 1.20
N SER A 168 -14.85 8.27 1.76
CA SER A 168 -15.90 9.17 1.27
C SER A 168 -15.37 10.33 0.42
N ASP A 169 -14.10 10.69 0.61
CA ASP A 169 -13.40 11.78 -0.09
C ASP A 169 -12.05 11.27 -0.65
N PRO A 170 -12.07 10.41 -1.69
CA PRO A 170 -10.87 9.80 -2.25
C PRO A 170 -9.92 10.81 -2.92
N LEU A 171 -10.41 12.02 -3.20
CA LEU A 171 -9.63 13.12 -3.77
C LEU A 171 -9.13 14.09 -2.69
N GLU A 172 -9.43 13.86 -1.42
CA GLU A 172 -8.97 14.65 -0.27
C GLU A 172 -9.27 16.16 -0.43
N GLN A 173 -10.49 16.48 -0.86
CA GLN A 173 -10.93 17.85 -1.13
C GLN A 173 -11.50 18.56 0.11
N ARG A 174 -12.02 17.80 1.09
CA ARG A 174 -12.81 18.32 2.22
C ARG A 174 -12.23 17.82 3.54
N PRO A 175 -11.21 18.49 4.10
CA PRO A 175 -10.66 18.11 5.40
C PRO A 175 -11.72 18.26 6.50
N LEU A 176 -11.72 17.33 7.45
CA LEU A 176 -12.60 17.34 8.61
C LEU A 176 -12.05 18.29 9.67
N ALA A 177 -12.92 19.19 10.16
CA ALA A 177 -12.57 20.08 11.25
C ALA A 177 -12.43 19.31 12.58
N LYS A 178 -11.38 19.61 13.35
CA LYS A 178 -11.12 18.94 14.64
C LYS A 178 -12.30 19.04 15.62
N SER A 179 -13.01 20.16 15.62
CA SER A 179 -14.21 20.39 16.45
C SER A 179 -15.42 19.55 16.05
N ALA A 180 -15.45 19.04 14.81
CA ALA A 180 -16.55 18.21 14.30
C ALA A 180 -16.29 16.71 14.47
N LEU A 181 -15.11 16.31 14.94
CA LEU A 181 -14.75 14.89 15.09
C LEU A 181 -15.53 14.25 16.24
N ASN A 182 -16.25 13.18 15.92
CA ASN A 182 -17.00 12.38 16.88
C ASN A 182 -16.86 10.88 16.55
N GLY A 183 -17.25 10.01 17.49
CA GLY A 183 -17.23 8.55 17.32
C GLY A 183 -15.91 8.00 16.78
N THR A 184 -16.01 7.20 15.72
CA THR A 184 -14.87 6.54 15.08
C THR A 184 -13.86 7.52 14.46
N ALA A 185 -14.31 8.68 13.99
CA ALA A 185 -13.42 9.70 13.43
C ALA A 185 -12.52 10.31 14.51
N ALA A 186 -13.07 10.58 15.70
CA ALA A 186 -12.29 11.08 16.83
C ALA A 186 -11.28 10.05 17.35
N GLU A 187 -11.67 8.77 17.39
CA GLU A 187 -10.78 7.68 17.77
C GLU A 187 -9.63 7.50 16.77
N ALA A 188 -9.95 7.45 15.47
CA ALA A 188 -8.96 7.34 14.41
C ALA A 188 -8.00 8.54 14.43
N HIS A 189 -8.50 9.76 14.61
CA HIS A 189 -7.66 10.94 14.74
C HIS A 189 -6.69 10.82 15.91
N ARG A 190 -7.12 10.34 17.10
CA ARG A 190 -6.21 10.10 18.24
C ARG A 190 -5.15 9.05 17.91
N LYS A 191 -5.57 7.89 17.38
CA LYS A 191 -4.67 6.79 16.97
C LYS A 191 -3.61 7.27 15.97
N LEU A 192 -4.05 7.97 14.93
CA LEU A 192 -3.16 8.48 13.88
C LEU A 192 -2.30 9.65 14.37
N THR A 193 -2.78 10.47 15.30
CA THR A 193 -1.92 11.49 15.94
C THR A 193 -0.75 10.84 16.68
N ALA A 194 -1.02 9.80 17.46
CA ALA A 194 0.03 9.06 18.16
C ALA A 194 1.03 8.41 17.18
N ALA A 195 0.54 7.77 16.12
CA ALA A 195 1.39 7.19 15.07
C ALA A 195 2.26 8.23 14.34
N LEU A 196 1.71 9.40 14.06
CA LEU A 196 2.44 10.50 13.40
C LEU A 196 3.52 11.10 14.30
N GLN A 197 3.30 11.11 15.62
CA GLN A 197 4.26 11.56 16.62
C GLN A 197 5.37 10.54 16.86
N SER A 198 5.09 9.24 16.75
CA SER A 198 6.13 8.19 16.84
C SER A 198 7.04 8.13 15.62
N MET A 199 6.68 8.80 14.52
CA MET A 199 7.43 8.81 13.27
C MET A 199 8.28 10.08 13.10
N PRO A 200 9.46 10.01 12.44
CA PRO A 200 10.34 11.15 12.25
C PRO A 200 9.63 12.34 11.59
N ALA A 201 9.83 13.53 12.15
CA ALA A 201 9.31 14.78 11.59
C ALA A 201 10.16 15.36 10.45
N LYS A 202 11.42 14.90 10.36
CA LYS A 202 12.39 15.34 9.35
C LYS A 202 13.11 14.11 8.81
N GLY A 203 13.37 14.11 7.51
CA GLY A 203 14.24 13.14 6.87
C GLY A 203 15.68 13.33 7.34
N GLN A 204 16.43 12.24 7.40
CA GLN A 204 17.85 12.22 7.70
C GLN A 204 18.61 11.82 6.43
N SER A 205 19.67 12.57 6.08
CA SER A 205 20.57 12.12 5.02
C SER A 205 21.41 10.97 5.55
N LEU A 206 21.20 9.77 5.01
CA LEU A 206 22.03 8.60 5.31
C LEU A 206 23.34 8.62 4.52
N LEU A 207 23.34 9.27 3.36
CA LEU A 207 24.51 9.45 2.52
C LEU A 207 25.16 10.80 2.86
N LYS A 208 26.45 10.75 3.23
CA LYS A 208 27.31 11.93 3.33
C LYS A 208 28.11 12.00 2.03
N PHE A 209 27.68 12.83 1.09
CA PHE A 209 28.53 13.14 -0.06
C PHE A 209 29.65 14.06 0.42
N ALA A 210 30.91 13.64 0.24
CA ALA A 210 32.04 14.55 0.41
C ALA A 210 31.84 15.73 -0.55
N LYS A 211 31.99 16.95 -0.04
CA LYS A 211 31.96 18.17 -0.86
C LYS A 211 33.25 18.30 -1.66
#